data_AF-A0A840V905-F1
#
_entry.id   AF-A0A840V905-F1
#
_cell.length_a   1.000
_cell.length_b   1.000
_cell.length_c   1.000
_cell.angle_alpha   90.00
_cell.angle_beta   90.00
_cell.angle_gamma   90.00
#
_symmetry.space_group_name_H-M   'P 1'
#
loop_
_entity.id
_entity.type
_entity.pdbx_description
1 polymer ?
#
loop_
_entity_poly.entity_id
_entity_poly.type
_entity_poly.pdbx_seq_one_letter_code
_entity_poly.pdbx_strand_id
1 'polypeptide(L)'
;MSGGHFDYQESYLGYIAEQLEQDITYNNVEYDSSNPIDTPYGFQHPPETIEYLKIMVDELNRLQELLHEYDYAVSGDSSKERFLEKARSVYRREMGGE
;
A
#
# COMPACT_ATOMS: atom_id res chain seq x y z
N MET A 1 8.56 -3.01 -24.90
CA MET A 1 8.23 -3.36 -23.50
C MET A 1 6.72 -3.28 -23.42
N SER A 2 6.04 -4.39 -23.11
CA SER A 2 4.58 -4.39 -22.94
C SER A 2 4.31 -3.79 -21.57
N GLY A 3 3.76 -2.57 -21.53
CA GLY A 3 3.52 -1.81 -20.31
C GLY A 3 2.21 -2.22 -19.63
N GLY A 4 2.05 -3.51 -19.32
CA GLY A 4 0.86 -4.04 -18.64
C GLY A 4 -0.48 -3.62 -19.27
N HIS A 5 -1.58 -3.90 -18.58
CA HIS A 5 -2.90 -3.34 -18.83
C HIS A 5 -3.09 -1.99 -18.14
N PHE A 6 -2.49 -1.80 -16.96
CA PHE A 6 -2.55 -0.57 -16.17
C PHE A 6 -1.36 0.37 -16.37
N ASP A 7 -0.42 0.10 -17.28
CA ASP A 7 0.80 0.94 -17.45
C ASP A 7 1.55 1.18 -16.15
N TYR A 8 1.64 0.13 -15.32
CA TYR A 8 2.27 0.14 -13.99
C TYR A 8 1.65 1.13 -13.00
N GLN A 9 0.44 1.65 -13.27
CA GLN A 9 -0.23 2.61 -12.39
C GLN A 9 -0.54 2.03 -11.01
N GLU A 10 -0.66 0.71 -10.87
CA GLU A 10 -0.83 0.05 -9.57
C GLU A 10 0.36 0.31 -8.61
N SER A 11 1.54 0.63 -9.14
CA SER A 11 2.72 1.00 -8.34
C SER A 11 2.52 2.25 -7.48
N TYR A 12 1.61 3.15 -7.88
CA TYR A 12 1.28 4.33 -7.08
C TYR A 12 0.67 3.98 -5.73
N LEU A 13 0.00 2.82 -5.59
CA LEU A 13 -0.52 2.38 -4.30
C LEU A 13 0.62 2.08 -3.32
N GLY A 14 1.69 1.42 -3.79
CA GLY A 14 2.90 1.18 -3.00
C GLY A 14 3.60 2.49 -2.62
N TYR A 15 3.69 3.45 -3.56
CA TYR A 15 4.26 4.77 -3.27
C TYR A 15 3.48 5.55 -2.19
N ILE A 16 2.15 5.40 -2.15
CA ILE A 16 1.33 5.98 -1.07
C ILE A 16 1.59 5.23 0.24
N ALA A 17 1.66 3.90 0.21
CA ALA A 17 1.96 3.10 1.40
C ALA A 17 3.31 3.49 2.02
N GLU A 18 4.35 3.65 1.21
CA GLU A 18 5.67 4.10 1.66
C GLU A 18 5.64 5.48 2.33
N GLN A 19 4.85 6.43 1.80
CA GLN A 19 4.68 7.75 2.44
C GLN A 19 3.98 7.63 3.79
N LEU A 20 2.92 6.82 3.88
CA LEU A 20 2.24 6.59 5.15
C LEU A 20 3.16 5.92 6.18
N GLU A 21 4.01 4.99 5.76
CA GLU A 21 5.04 4.40 6.64
C GLU A 21 6.04 5.44 7.14
N GLN A 22 6.43 6.41 6.32
CA GLN A 22 7.26 7.53 6.74
C GLN A 22 6.52 8.40 7.77
N ASP A 23 5.26 8.75 7.53
CA ASP A 23 4.44 9.53 8.45
C ASP A 23 4.30 8.83 9.81
N ILE A 24 4.09 7.50 9.81
CA ILE A 24 4.05 6.67 11.02
C ILE A 24 5.41 6.69 11.73
N THR A 25 6.50 6.48 10.98
CA THR A 25 7.87 6.37 11.53
C THR A 25 8.31 7.67 12.19
N TYR A 26 8.01 8.80 11.55
CA TYR A 26 8.43 10.11 12.01
C TYR A 26 7.39 10.84 12.86
N ASN A 27 6.22 10.26 13.12
CA ASN A 27 5.10 10.92 13.80
C ASN A 27 5.47 11.70 15.08
N ASN A 28 6.40 11.14 15.86
CA ASN A 28 6.84 11.70 17.14
C ASN A 28 8.05 12.67 17.03
N VAL A 29 8.55 12.91 15.82
CA VAL A 29 9.64 13.86 15.57
C VAL A 29 9.03 15.25 15.39
N GLU A 30 9.31 16.14 16.34
CA GLU A 30 8.84 17.53 16.26
C GLU A 30 9.54 18.30 15.14
N TYR A 31 8.82 19.24 14.54
CA TYR A 31 9.40 20.15 13.58
C TYR A 31 10.32 21.17 14.28
N ASP A 32 11.55 21.30 13.78
CA ASP A 32 12.50 22.32 14.21
C ASP A 32 13.04 23.07 12.98
N SER A 33 12.73 24.36 12.89
CA SER A 33 13.14 25.23 11.78
C SER A 33 14.65 25.48 11.69
N SER A 34 15.41 25.12 12.73
CA SER A 34 16.88 25.20 12.72
C SER A 34 17.55 24.00 12.06
N ASN A 35 16.81 22.90 11.88
CA ASN A 35 17.30 21.71 11.19
C ASN A 35 17.35 21.93 9.66
N PRO A 36 18.18 21.14 8.94
CA PRO A 36 18.15 21.10 7.48
C PRO A 36 16.75 20.87 6.93
N ILE A 37 16.44 21.47 5.77
CA ILE A 37 15.11 21.44 5.15
C ILE A 37 14.59 20.03 4.83
N ASP A 38 15.52 19.09 4.64
CA ASP A 38 15.30 17.69 4.34
C ASP A 38 15.22 16.81 5.61
N THR A 39 15.26 17.43 6.80
CA THR A 39 15.10 16.70 8.06
C THR A 39 13.66 16.21 8.20
N PRO A 40 13.42 14.90 8.30
CA PRO A 40 12.08 14.37 8.50
C PRO A 40 11.47 14.88 9.81
N TYR A 41 10.19 15.21 9.78
CA TYR A 41 9.38 15.54 10.95
C TYR A 41 7.99 14.91 10.77
N GLY A 42 7.31 14.66 11.89
CA GLY A 42 5.98 14.07 11.89
C GLY A 42 4.87 15.08 12.08
N PHE A 43 3.64 14.57 12.09
CA PHE A 43 2.41 15.34 12.31
C PHE A 43 1.83 15.22 13.72
N GLN A 44 2.50 14.48 14.62
CA GLN A 44 2.07 14.25 16.00
C GLN A 44 0.61 13.77 16.11
N HIS A 45 0.21 12.88 15.21
CA HIS A 45 -1.09 12.24 15.22
C HIS A 45 -1.32 11.43 16.51
N PRO A 46 -2.57 11.35 16.99
CA PRO A 46 -2.89 10.52 18.14
C PRO A 46 -2.72 9.02 17.80
N PRO A 47 -2.54 8.15 18.81
CA PRO A 47 -2.33 6.72 18.60
C PRO A 47 -3.41 6.06 17.74
N GLU A 48 -4.68 6.44 17.91
CA GLU A 48 -5.79 5.92 17.11
C GLU A 48 -5.60 6.20 15.62
N THR A 49 -5.18 7.40 15.24
CA THR A 49 -4.89 7.73 13.84
C THR A 49 -3.75 6.87 13.31
N ILE A 50 -2.67 6.68 14.08
CA ILE A 50 -1.54 5.82 13.68
C ILE A 50 -1.97 4.37 13.44
N GLU A 51 -2.88 3.83 14.25
CA GLU A 51 -3.41 2.49 14.03
C GLU A 51 -4.18 2.39 12.69
N TYR A 52 -4.99 3.40 12.35
CA TYR A 52 -5.66 3.42 11.04
C TYR A 52 -4.69 3.61 9.88
N LEU A 53 -3.63 4.40 10.02
CA LEU A 53 -2.61 4.52 8.98
C LEU A 53 -1.92 3.17 8.70
N LYS A 54 -1.64 2.38 9.74
CA LYS A 54 -1.08 1.01 9.57
C LYS A 54 -2.04 0.10 8.81
N ILE A 55 -3.35 0.17 9.11
CA ILE A 55 -4.38 -0.58 8.38
C ILE A 55 -4.39 -0.16 6.91
N MET A 56 -4.33 1.15 6.63
CA MET A 56 -4.30 1.67 5.26
C MET A 56 -3.06 1.19 4.48
N VAL A 57 -1.88 1.17 5.11
CA VAL A 57 -0.65 0.63 4.51
C VAL A 57 -0.85 -0.84 4.09
N ASP A 58 -1.39 -1.66 4.98
CA ASP A 58 -1.71 -3.05 4.69
C ASP A 58 -2.71 -3.21 3.53
N GLU A 59 -3.77 -2.39 3.51
CA GLU A 59 -4.80 -2.42 2.46
C GLU A 59 -4.24 -1.99 1.10
N LEU A 60 -3.44 -0.93 1.05
CA LEU A 60 -2.79 -0.44 -0.17
C LEU A 60 -1.87 -1.50 -0.77
N ASN A 61 -1.01 -2.10 0.05
CA ASN A 61 -0.09 -3.16 -0.39
C ASN A 61 -0.86 -4.39 -0.90
N ARG A 62 -1.92 -4.81 -0.20
CA ARG A 62 -2.77 -5.93 -0.65
C ARG A 62 -3.46 -5.63 -1.97
N LEU A 63 -3.99 -4.42 -2.14
CA LEU A 63 -4.68 -4.02 -3.36
C LEU A 63 -3.70 -3.92 -4.54
N GLN A 64 -2.51 -3.38 -4.32
CA GLN A 64 -1.44 -3.35 -5.31
C GLN A 64 -1.10 -4.76 -5.82
N GLU A 65 -0.85 -5.71 -4.92
CA GLU A 65 -0.55 -7.10 -5.30
C GLU A 65 -1.69 -7.74 -6.11
N LEU A 66 -2.94 -7.47 -5.73
CA LEU A 66 -4.11 -8.02 -6.41
C LEU A 66 -4.29 -7.44 -7.82
N LEU A 67 -4.10 -6.13 -7.97
CA LEU A 67 -4.14 -5.45 -9.27
C LEU A 67 -3.02 -5.93 -10.20
N HIS A 68 -1.83 -6.16 -9.65
CA HIS A 68 -0.70 -6.69 -10.40
C HIS A 68 -0.95 -8.11 -10.94
N GLU A 69 -1.53 -8.99 -10.12
CA GLU A 69 -1.90 -10.34 -10.59
C GLU A 69 -3.01 -10.31 -11.64
N TYR A 70 -3.95 -9.35 -11.56
CA TYR A 70 -4.94 -9.13 -12.61
C TYR A 70 -4.30 -8.63 -13.91
N ASP A 71 -3.37 -7.68 -13.82
CA ASP A 71 -2.63 -7.11 -14.94
C ASP A 71 -1.92 -8.19 -15.76
N TYR A 72 -1.22 -9.09 -15.08
CA TYR A 72 -0.59 -10.26 -15.70
C TYR A 72 -1.61 -11.21 -16.34
N ALA A 73 -2.75 -11.43 -15.70
CA ALA A 73 -3.77 -12.34 -16.23
C ALA A 73 -4.41 -11.81 -17.53
N VAL A 74 -4.56 -10.48 -17.67
CA VAL A 74 -5.12 -9.87 -18.90
C VAL A 74 -4.07 -9.64 -19.98
N SER A 75 -2.81 -9.45 -19.59
CA SER A 75 -1.66 -9.33 -20.51
C SER A 75 -1.23 -10.68 -21.09
N GLY A 76 -1.71 -11.79 -20.50
CA GLY A 76 -1.37 -13.16 -20.92
C GLY A 76 -0.06 -13.68 -20.30
N ASP A 77 0.53 -12.93 -19.38
CA ASP A 77 1.73 -13.31 -18.61
C ASP A 77 1.38 -14.24 -17.44
N SER A 78 0.11 -14.29 -17.03
CA SER A 78 -0.42 -15.25 -16.06
C SER A 78 -1.81 -15.78 -16.48
N SER A 79 -2.55 -16.39 -15.56
CA SER A 79 -3.89 -16.93 -15.81
C SER A 79 -4.96 -16.33 -14.89
N LYS A 80 -6.20 -16.34 -15.36
CA LYS A 80 -7.36 -15.90 -14.57
C LYS A 80 -7.55 -16.75 -13.32
N GLU A 81 -7.18 -18.03 -13.37
CA GLU A 81 -7.22 -18.94 -12.24
C GLU A 81 -6.27 -18.49 -11.13
N ARG A 82 -5.05 -18.07 -11.49
CA ARG A 82 -4.06 -17.56 -10.53
C ARG A 82 -4.53 -16.26 -9.88
N PHE A 83 -5.07 -15.33 -10.67
CA PHE A 83 -5.72 -14.13 -10.12
C PHE A 83 -6.83 -14.49 -9.13
N LEU A 84 -7.73 -15.42 -9.50
CA LEU A 84 -8.82 -15.86 -8.62
C LEU A 84 -8.32 -16.53 -7.34
N GLU A 85 -7.23 -17.29 -7.39
CA GLU A 85 -6.60 -17.88 -6.19
C GLU A 85 -6.12 -16.79 -5.24
N LYS A 86 -5.38 -15.78 -5.76
CA LYS A 86 -4.91 -14.64 -4.98
C LYS A 86 -6.08 -13.83 -4.42
N ALA A 87 -7.06 -13.48 -5.25
CA ALA A 87 -8.26 -12.74 -4.84
C ALA A 87 -8.98 -13.44 -3.69
N ARG A 88 -9.17 -14.76 -3.79
CA ARG A 88 -9.81 -15.54 -2.72
C ARG A 88 -8.96 -15.61 -1.46
N SER A 89 -7.64 -15.60 -1.55
CA SER A 89 -6.74 -15.57 -0.39
C SER A 89 -6.85 -14.23 0.35
N VAL A 90 -6.87 -13.13 -0.41
CA VAL A 90 -7.02 -11.76 0.12
C VAL A 90 -8.40 -11.59 0.77
N TYR A 91 -9.50 -11.86 0.05
CA TYR A 91 -10.84 -11.60 0.55
C TYR A 91 -11.42 -12.66 1.51
N ARG A 92 -10.94 -13.92 1.51
CA ARG A 92 -11.37 -14.88 2.56
C ARG A 92 -10.83 -14.55 3.93
N ARG A 93 -9.71 -13.83 4.02
CA ARG A 93 -9.18 -13.33 5.31
C ARG A 93 -10.12 -12.33 5.98
N GLU A 94 -10.97 -11.64 5.22
CA GLU A 94 -11.93 -10.65 5.76
C GLU A 94 -13.31 -11.24 6.11
N MET A 95 -13.64 -12.44 5.60
CA MET A 95 -14.94 -13.10 5.80
C MET A 95 -14.92 -14.16 6.93
N GLY A 96 -13.83 -14.25 7.69
CA GLY A 96 -13.61 -15.24 8.75
C GLY A 96 -13.58 -14.69 10.18
N GLY A 97 -14.16 -13.50 10.41
CA GLY A 97 -14.32 -12.93 11.76
C GLY A 97 -15.74 -13.14 12.29
N GLU A 98 -15.96 -14.27 12.98
CA GLU A 98 -16.91 -14.37 14.10
C GLU A 98 -16.16 -14.08 15.40
#